data_AF-A0A9D0TK13-F1
#
_entry.id   AF-A0A9D0TK13-F1
#
_cell.length_a   1.000
_cell.length_b   1.000
_cell.length_c   1.000
_cell.angle_alpha   90.00
_cell.angle_beta   90.00
_cell.angle_gamma   90.00
#
_symmetry.space_group_name_H-M   'P 1'
#
loop_
_entity.id
_entity.type
_entity.pdbx_description
1 polymer ?
#
loop_
_entity_poly.entity_id
_entity_poly.type
_entity_poly.pdbx_seq_one_letter_code
_entity_poly.pdbx_strand_id
1 'polypeptide(L)'
;MSKPEKHKWVFPARFRTGAYSWKASRLACQRLREAVSEIKKVAKKDPVHAAEGAVRLMEKLWPALEHIDTSSGALGSAVYMALDALIPIIVKAPADDKTRGKWLARLWQAMEDDGVDYLGPVGDRWGEICGSAEVAGRWTDELVPTVRSCWTDPNPGAYFHGTTACLSCLLVAGRYQELLELLELNRHSMWHYRRYGVEALLALGRKAEAVQYAEASRGLNQPDSVIDQACEEILIS
;
A
#
# COMPACT_ATOMS: atom_id res chain seq x y z
N MET A 1 36.98 13.54 -10.29
CA MET A 1 35.69 13.72 -9.59
C MET A 1 35.52 12.56 -8.62
N SER A 2 35.55 12.81 -7.30
CA SER A 2 35.31 11.79 -6.28
C SER A 2 33.87 11.29 -6.38
N LYS A 3 33.66 9.97 -6.43
CA LYS A 3 32.34 9.36 -6.32
C LYS A 3 31.67 9.89 -5.04
N PRO A 4 30.42 10.40 -5.08
CA PRO A 4 29.74 10.82 -3.87
C PRO A 4 29.67 9.62 -2.91
N GLU A 5 30.07 9.84 -1.65
CA GLU A 5 29.93 8.80 -0.61
C GLU A 5 28.46 8.44 -0.48
N LYS A 6 28.14 7.15 -0.68
CA LYS A 6 26.79 6.65 -0.50
C LYS A 6 26.39 6.81 0.96
N HIS A 7 25.27 7.49 1.21
CA HIS A 7 24.73 7.67 2.56
C HIS A 7 24.60 6.32 3.27
N LYS A 8 25.20 6.19 4.46
CA LYS A 8 25.13 4.99 5.29
C LYS A 8 23.94 5.07 6.22
N TRP A 9 22.96 4.19 6.02
CA TRP A 9 21.74 4.13 6.80
C TRP A 9 21.99 3.78 8.28
N VAL A 10 21.41 4.54 9.20
CA VAL A 10 21.46 4.29 10.64
C VAL A 10 20.31 3.40 11.10
N PHE A 11 19.10 3.62 10.57
CA PHE A 11 17.91 2.87 10.97
C PHE A 11 18.02 1.33 10.90
N PRO A 12 18.74 0.68 9.95
CA PRO A 12 18.72 -0.78 9.85
C PRO A 12 19.21 -1.49 11.11
N ALA A 13 20.12 -0.88 11.87
CA ALA A 13 20.61 -1.43 13.14
C ALA A 13 19.55 -1.39 14.26
N ARG A 14 18.57 -0.49 14.13
CA ARG A 14 17.47 -0.27 15.08
C ARG A 14 16.24 -1.12 14.75
N PHE A 15 16.14 -1.63 13.54
CA PHE A 15 15.08 -2.54 13.07
C PHE A 15 15.66 -3.89 12.68
N ARG A 16 16.42 -4.50 13.60
CA ARG A 16 16.83 -5.90 13.49
C ARG A 16 15.67 -6.79 13.93
N THR A 17 15.63 -8.04 13.46
CA THR A 17 14.63 -9.02 13.89
C THR A 17 14.65 -9.16 15.41
N GLY A 18 13.48 -9.12 16.04
CA GLY A 18 13.34 -9.20 17.49
C GLY A 18 14.02 -8.07 18.26
N ALA A 19 14.24 -6.89 17.64
CA ALA A 19 14.92 -5.76 18.30
C ALA A 19 14.16 -5.17 19.50
N TYR A 20 12.86 -5.45 19.61
CA TYR A 20 11.97 -4.83 20.57
C TYR A 20 11.26 -5.89 21.42
N SER A 21 11.10 -5.59 22.71
CA SER A 21 10.31 -6.41 23.64
C SER A 21 8.85 -5.94 23.69
N TRP A 22 8.00 -6.72 24.33
CA TRP A 22 6.55 -6.47 24.41
C TRP A 22 6.14 -5.07 24.87
N LYS A 23 6.92 -4.40 25.74
CA LYS A 23 6.65 -3.05 26.27
C LYS A 23 7.30 -1.91 25.46
N ALA A 24 7.88 -2.20 24.30
CA ALA A 24 8.75 -1.26 23.60
C ALA A 24 8.04 -0.31 22.62
N SER A 25 6.69 -0.26 22.60
CA SER A 25 5.91 0.52 21.63
C SER A 25 6.38 1.97 21.53
N ARG A 26 6.60 2.65 22.67
CA ARG A 26 7.10 4.04 22.70
C ARG A 26 8.46 4.21 22.01
N LEU A 27 9.41 3.30 22.26
CA LEU A 27 10.74 3.36 21.68
C LEU A 27 10.68 3.06 20.17
N ALA A 28 9.91 2.04 19.77
CA ALA A 28 9.71 1.70 18.36
C ALA A 28 9.11 2.88 17.58
N CYS A 29 8.06 3.54 18.10
CA CYS A 29 7.47 4.73 17.48
C CYS A 29 8.47 5.90 17.38
N GLN A 30 9.37 6.06 18.35
CA GLN A 30 10.45 7.03 18.25
C GLN A 30 11.43 6.66 17.13
N ARG A 31 11.88 5.40 17.06
CA ARG A 31 12.82 4.94 16.04
C ARG A 31 12.25 5.02 14.63
N LEU A 32 10.94 4.80 14.46
CA LEU A 32 10.24 4.97 13.19
C LEU A 32 10.31 6.41 12.71
N ARG A 33 9.98 7.37 13.58
CA ARG A 33 10.07 8.81 13.25
C ARG A 33 11.49 9.24 12.90
N GLU A 34 12.49 8.72 13.61
CA GLU A 34 13.90 8.98 13.31
C GLU A 34 14.30 8.42 11.93
N ALA A 35 13.87 7.20 11.59
CA ALA A 35 14.15 6.57 10.29
C ALA A 35 13.47 7.31 9.13
N VAL A 36 12.19 7.68 9.29
CA VAL A 36 11.46 8.50 8.30
C VAL A 36 12.16 9.83 8.09
N SER A 37 12.62 10.48 9.16
CA SER A 37 13.35 11.75 9.08
C SER A 37 14.70 11.61 8.37
N GLU A 38 15.41 10.50 8.60
CA GLU A 38 16.65 10.16 7.90
C GLU A 38 16.40 10.01 6.40
N ILE A 39 15.42 9.20 6.00
CA ILE A 39 15.08 8.94 4.60
C ILE A 39 14.63 10.22 3.89
N LYS A 40 13.77 11.04 4.53
CA LYS A 40 13.33 12.33 3.97
C LYS A 40 14.49 13.30 3.73
N LYS A 41 15.54 13.27 4.57
CA LYS A 41 16.73 14.11 4.35
C LYS A 41 17.52 13.68 3.11
N VAL A 42 17.67 12.38 2.90
CA VAL A 42 18.35 11.82 1.72
C VAL A 42 17.54 12.08 0.45
N ALA A 43 16.20 11.97 0.53
CA ALA A 43 15.31 12.17 -0.62
C ALA A 43 15.44 13.54 -1.30
N LYS A 44 15.91 14.57 -0.58
CA LYS A 44 16.17 15.92 -1.12
C LYS A 44 17.34 15.97 -2.11
N LYS A 45 18.25 14.99 -2.07
CA LYS A 45 19.49 14.97 -2.85
C LYS A 45 19.61 13.74 -3.75
N ASP A 46 19.15 12.60 -3.25
CA ASP A 46 19.23 11.31 -3.92
C ASP A 46 17.90 10.54 -3.73
N PRO A 47 16.88 10.83 -4.56
CA PRO A 47 15.55 10.24 -4.41
C PRO A 47 15.55 8.72 -4.65
N VAL A 48 16.41 8.20 -5.53
CA VAL A 48 16.50 6.75 -5.80
C VAL A 48 17.10 6.02 -4.60
N HIS A 49 18.20 6.54 -4.02
CA HIS A 49 18.76 5.95 -2.80
C HIS A 49 17.79 6.08 -1.63
N ALA A 50 17.05 7.19 -1.51
CA ALA A 50 16.03 7.35 -0.48
C ALA A 50 14.87 6.34 -0.62
N ALA A 51 14.40 6.07 -1.84
CA ALA A 51 13.39 5.05 -2.09
C ALA A 51 13.90 3.65 -1.73
N GLU A 52 15.14 3.31 -2.06
CA GLU A 52 15.80 2.09 -1.59
C GLU A 52 15.83 2.01 -0.05
N GLY A 53 16.10 3.13 0.63
CA GLY A 53 16.02 3.24 2.09
C GLY A 53 14.60 3.03 2.64
N ALA A 54 13.57 3.55 1.97
CA ALA A 54 12.18 3.37 2.33
C ALA A 54 11.75 1.90 2.21
N VAL A 55 12.05 1.27 1.07
CA VAL A 55 11.80 -0.16 0.81
C VAL A 55 12.48 -1.01 1.89
N ARG A 56 13.75 -0.72 2.19
CA ARG A 56 14.50 -1.42 3.25
C ARG A 56 13.93 -1.22 4.65
N LEU A 57 13.31 -0.08 4.95
CA LEU A 57 12.64 0.10 6.25
C LEU A 57 11.34 -0.71 6.31
N MET A 58 10.54 -0.71 5.25
CA MET A 58 9.27 -1.44 5.15
C MET A 58 9.47 -2.95 5.36
N GLU A 59 10.48 -3.55 4.71
CA GLU A 59 10.88 -4.97 4.93
C GLU A 59 11.20 -5.32 6.38
N LYS A 60 11.63 -4.32 7.15
CA LYS A 60 12.11 -4.51 8.51
C LYS A 60 11.05 -4.24 9.56
N LEU A 61 9.87 -3.77 9.16
CA LEU A 61 8.80 -3.44 10.10
C LEU A 61 8.34 -4.70 10.83
N TRP A 62 7.78 -5.67 10.11
CA TRP A 62 7.22 -6.86 10.75
C TRP A 62 8.25 -7.63 11.61
N PRO A 63 9.41 -8.06 11.08
CA PRO A 63 10.35 -8.86 11.88
C PRO A 63 10.93 -8.10 13.09
N ALA A 64 11.00 -6.77 13.05
CA ALA A 64 11.46 -6.00 14.20
C ALA A 64 10.37 -5.81 15.26
N LEU A 65 9.11 -5.63 14.82
CA LEU A 65 8.00 -5.16 15.65
C LEU A 65 7.07 -6.28 16.14
N GLU A 66 7.16 -7.49 15.60
CA GLU A 66 6.24 -8.62 15.85
C GLU A 66 6.02 -8.99 17.33
N HIS A 67 7.00 -8.68 18.21
CA HIS A 67 6.90 -9.00 19.64
C HIS A 67 6.33 -7.87 20.50
N ILE A 68 6.02 -6.71 19.93
CA ILE A 68 5.49 -5.55 20.67
C ILE A 68 3.99 -5.75 20.90
N ASP A 69 3.50 -5.37 22.08
CA ASP A 69 2.06 -5.26 22.31
C ASP A 69 1.46 -4.08 21.53
N THR A 70 0.56 -4.41 20.60
CA THR A 70 -0.08 -3.49 19.67
C THR A 70 -1.48 -3.06 20.11
N SER A 71 -1.98 -3.56 21.24
CA SER A 71 -3.36 -3.36 21.73
C SER A 71 -3.77 -1.88 21.89
N SER A 72 -2.81 -1.01 22.23
CA SER A 72 -3.05 0.44 22.35
C SER A 72 -3.30 1.16 21.01
N GLY A 73 -3.05 0.51 19.87
CA GLY A 73 -3.11 1.12 18.54
C GLY A 73 -1.95 2.09 18.23
N ALA A 74 -1.19 2.55 19.23
CA ALA A 74 -0.16 3.57 19.06
C ALA A 74 0.96 3.18 18.08
N LEU A 75 1.33 1.89 18.06
CA LEU A 75 2.32 1.38 17.11
C LEU A 75 1.76 1.33 15.69
N GLY A 76 0.52 0.82 15.52
CA GLY A 76 -0.17 0.80 14.24
C GLY A 76 -0.28 2.19 13.62
N SER A 77 -0.73 3.19 14.40
CA SER A 77 -0.78 4.59 13.94
C SER A 77 0.60 5.12 13.54
N ALA A 78 1.65 4.80 14.30
CA ALA A 78 3.01 5.25 13.97
C ALA A 78 3.56 4.61 12.70
N VAL A 79 3.25 3.33 12.46
CA VAL A 79 3.61 2.62 11.23
C VAL A 79 2.84 3.20 10.05
N TYR A 80 1.52 3.40 10.18
CA TYR A 80 0.69 4.02 9.16
C TYR A 80 1.24 5.40 8.74
N MET A 81 1.53 6.27 9.71
CA MET A 81 2.13 7.58 9.45
C MET A 81 3.53 7.49 8.78
N ALA A 82 4.30 6.45 9.10
CA ALA A 82 5.59 6.22 8.45
C ALA A 82 5.39 5.81 6.99
N LEU A 83 4.45 4.92 6.69
CA LEU A 83 4.15 4.48 5.32
C LEU A 83 3.59 5.63 4.48
N ASP A 84 2.64 6.41 5.01
CA ASP A 84 2.09 7.60 4.35
C ASP A 84 3.19 8.59 3.94
N ALA A 85 4.20 8.73 4.80
CA ALA A 85 5.35 9.59 4.53
C ALA A 85 6.37 9.01 3.54
N LEU A 86 6.46 7.69 3.39
CA LEU A 86 7.52 6.99 2.65
C LEU A 86 7.08 6.48 1.29
N ILE A 87 5.83 6.03 1.13
CA ILE A 87 5.29 5.56 -0.15
C ILE A 87 5.46 6.63 -1.24
N PRO A 88 5.13 7.92 -1.02
CA PRO A 88 5.34 8.97 -2.03
C PRO A 88 6.81 9.13 -2.46
N ILE A 89 7.78 8.79 -1.60
CA ILE A 89 9.21 8.83 -1.96
C ILE A 89 9.53 7.71 -2.94
N ILE A 90 8.98 6.52 -2.72
CA ILE A 90 9.15 5.38 -3.64
C ILE A 90 8.48 5.69 -4.98
N VAL A 91 7.21 6.12 -4.97
CA VAL A 91 6.43 6.45 -6.17
C VAL A 91 7.16 7.49 -7.03
N LYS A 92 7.65 8.58 -6.42
CA LYS A 92 8.27 9.70 -7.15
C LYS A 92 9.74 9.48 -7.55
N ALA A 93 10.39 8.42 -7.09
CA ALA A 93 11.80 8.20 -7.40
C ALA A 93 11.99 7.84 -8.89
N PRO A 94 12.92 8.47 -9.62
CA PRO A 94 13.15 8.17 -11.04
C PRO A 94 14.09 6.97 -11.20
N ALA A 95 13.63 5.78 -10.80
CA ALA A 95 14.39 4.54 -10.92
C ALA A 95 14.14 3.82 -12.25
N ASP A 96 15.16 3.14 -12.77
CA ASP A 96 14.98 2.22 -13.90
C ASP A 96 14.13 0.99 -13.51
N ASP A 97 13.56 0.33 -14.52
CA ASP A 97 12.66 -0.82 -14.33
C ASP A 97 13.32 -1.97 -13.56
N LYS A 98 14.62 -2.16 -13.73
CA LYS A 98 15.38 -3.20 -13.03
C LYS A 98 15.45 -2.94 -11.53
N THR A 99 15.71 -1.69 -11.15
CA THR A 99 15.77 -1.24 -9.76
C THR A 99 14.37 -1.25 -9.15
N ARG A 100 13.38 -0.73 -9.90
CA ARG A 100 11.96 -0.75 -9.52
C ARG A 100 11.46 -2.18 -9.28
N GLY A 101 11.75 -3.10 -10.19
CA GLY A 101 11.36 -4.51 -10.07
C GLY A 101 11.94 -5.18 -8.83
N LYS A 102 13.19 -4.85 -8.45
CA LYS A 102 13.78 -5.34 -7.19
C LYS A 102 13.07 -4.79 -5.96
N TRP A 103 12.65 -3.53 -5.98
CA TRP A 103 11.86 -2.95 -4.88
C TRP A 103 10.52 -3.66 -4.74
N LEU A 104 9.80 -3.84 -5.85
CA LEU A 104 8.51 -4.52 -5.87
C LEU A 104 8.63 -5.96 -5.35
N ALA A 105 9.61 -6.74 -5.83
CA ALA A 105 9.81 -8.11 -5.36
C ALA A 105 10.05 -8.19 -3.85
N ARG A 106 10.84 -7.26 -3.28
CA ARG A 106 11.14 -7.25 -1.84
C ARG A 106 9.98 -6.74 -1.00
N LEU A 107 9.25 -5.74 -1.47
CA LEU A 107 8.03 -5.26 -0.81
C LEU A 107 6.93 -6.33 -0.84
N TRP A 108 6.82 -7.10 -1.92
CA TRP A 108 5.86 -8.18 -2.04
C TRP A 108 6.13 -9.25 -0.98
N GLN A 109 7.38 -9.71 -0.87
CA GLN A 109 7.78 -10.64 0.19
C GLN A 109 7.50 -10.06 1.58
N ALA A 110 7.78 -8.77 1.80
CA ALA A 110 7.51 -8.13 3.08
C ALA A 110 6.02 -8.11 3.43
N MET A 111 5.13 -7.94 2.44
CA MET A 111 3.68 -8.04 2.62
C MET A 111 3.23 -9.48 2.91
N GLU A 112 3.82 -10.46 2.23
CA GLU A 112 3.54 -11.89 2.50
C GLU A 112 3.95 -12.30 3.92
N ASP A 113 5.08 -11.76 4.40
CA ASP A 113 5.61 -12.06 5.73
C ASP A 113 4.85 -11.32 6.85
N ASP A 114 4.08 -10.27 6.54
CA ASP A 114 3.45 -9.38 7.51
C ASP A 114 2.27 -10.05 8.24
N GLY A 115 2.50 -10.42 9.50
CA GLY A 115 1.51 -11.13 10.30
C GLY A 115 0.36 -10.26 10.83
N VAL A 116 0.39 -8.93 10.68
CA VAL A 116 -0.65 -8.02 11.22
C VAL A 116 -1.10 -6.94 10.23
N ASP A 117 -0.74 -7.08 8.95
CA ASP A 117 -1.12 -6.15 7.87
C ASP A 117 -0.67 -4.70 8.12
N TYR A 118 0.52 -4.51 8.69
CA TYR A 118 1.13 -3.19 8.76
C TYR A 118 1.37 -2.58 7.38
N LEU A 119 1.71 -3.39 6.39
CA LEU A 119 1.98 -3.00 5.01
C LEU A 119 0.72 -2.89 4.14
N GLY A 120 -0.49 -2.98 4.69
CA GLY A 120 -1.74 -2.74 3.95
C GLY A 120 -1.71 -1.49 3.05
N PRO A 121 -1.21 -0.32 3.52
CA PRO A 121 -1.06 0.88 2.69
C PRO A 121 -0.13 0.72 1.47
N VAL A 122 0.84 -0.20 1.52
CA VAL A 122 1.71 -0.54 0.38
C VAL A 122 0.91 -1.28 -0.69
N GLY A 123 0.09 -2.26 -0.28
CA GLY A 123 -0.85 -2.95 -1.18
C GLY A 123 -1.86 -1.99 -1.80
N ASP A 124 -2.41 -1.07 -1.00
CA ASP A 124 -3.37 -0.08 -1.47
C ASP A 124 -2.84 0.82 -2.60
N ARG A 125 -1.53 1.10 -2.57
CA ARG A 125 -0.86 1.99 -3.52
C ARG A 125 0.08 1.24 -4.46
N TRP A 126 -0.07 -0.08 -4.58
CA TRP A 126 0.84 -0.93 -5.34
C TRP A 126 0.97 -0.49 -6.81
N GLY A 127 -0.14 -0.12 -7.44
CA GLY A 127 -0.16 0.38 -8.82
C GLY A 127 0.68 1.65 -8.99
N GLU A 128 0.61 2.58 -8.02
CA GLU A 128 1.46 3.78 -8.04
C GLU A 128 2.93 3.42 -7.81
N ILE A 129 3.20 2.49 -6.88
CA ILE A 129 4.55 2.04 -6.52
C ILE A 129 5.23 1.36 -7.72
N CYS A 130 4.46 0.72 -8.61
CA CYS A 130 4.95 0.15 -9.87
C CYS A 130 5.68 1.17 -10.75
N GLY A 131 5.32 2.46 -10.66
CA GLY A 131 6.02 3.56 -11.34
C GLY A 131 5.68 3.73 -12.83
N SER A 132 4.99 2.77 -13.44
CA SER A 132 4.43 2.89 -14.80
C SER A 132 3.23 1.98 -14.99
N ALA A 133 2.35 2.34 -15.93
CA ALA A 133 1.19 1.54 -16.31
C ALA A 133 1.60 0.17 -16.88
N GLU A 134 2.75 0.06 -17.55
CA GLU A 134 3.27 -1.20 -18.08
C GLU A 134 3.67 -2.18 -16.97
N VAL A 135 4.39 -1.70 -15.94
CA VAL A 135 4.77 -2.52 -14.79
C VAL A 135 3.51 -2.93 -14.01
N ALA A 136 2.58 -1.99 -13.79
CA ALA A 136 1.30 -2.28 -13.15
C ALA A 136 0.50 -3.33 -13.93
N GLY A 137 0.46 -3.23 -15.26
CA GLY A 137 -0.21 -4.20 -16.14
C GLY A 137 0.34 -5.62 -16.02
N ARG A 138 1.67 -5.78 -15.92
CA ARG A 138 2.28 -7.10 -15.67
C ARG A 138 1.88 -7.69 -14.32
N TRP A 139 1.86 -6.87 -13.27
CA TRP A 139 1.35 -7.29 -11.97
C TRP A 139 -0.14 -7.65 -12.02
N THR A 140 -0.96 -6.90 -12.77
CA THR A 140 -2.37 -7.26 -12.98
C THR A 140 -2.50 -8.65 -13.59
N ASP A 141 -1.73 -8.97 -14.63
CA ASP A 141 -1.79 -10.28 -15.30
C ASP A 141 -1.44 -11.43 -14.33
N GLU A 142 -0.54 -11.19 -13.38
CA GLU A 142 -0.15 -12.15 -12.35
C GLU A 142 -1.21 -12.27 -11.22
N LEU A 143 -1.85 -11.18 -10.83
CA LEU A 143 -2.69 -11.12 -9.62
C LEU A 143 -4.17 -11.39 -9.86
N VAL A 144 -4.72 -11.01 -11.03
CA VAL A 144 -6.15 -11.17 -11.34
C VAL A 144 -6.62 -12.62 -11.24
N PRO A 145 -5.89 -13.64 -11.75
CA PRO A 145 -6.34 -15.03 -11.65
C PRO A 145 -6.57 -15.47 -10.20
N THR A 146 -5.68 -15.09 -9.29
CA THR A 146 -5.76 -15.43 -7.86
C THR A 146 -6.95 -14.73 -7.19
N VAL A 147 -7.11 -13.42 -7.40
CA VAL A 147 -8.26 -12.66 -6.85
C VAL A 147 -9.58 -13.24 -7.35
N ARG A 148 -9.67 -13.51 -8.66
CA ARG A 148 -10.85 -14.13 -9.28
C ARG A 148 -11.16 -15.48 -8.66
N SER A 149 -10.13 -16.33 -8.45
CA SER A 149 -10.29 -17.63 -7.78
C SER A 149 -10.81 -17.47 -6.35
N CYS A 150 -10.28 -16.52 -5.58
CA CYS A 150 -10.72 -16.29 -4.21
C CYS A 150 -12.17 -15.81 -4.13
N TRP A 151 -12.59 -14.91 -5.01
CA TRP A 151 -13.95 -14.34 -4.96
C TRP A 151 -15.03 -15.25 -5.56
N THR A 152 -14.65 -16.17 -6.45
CA THR A 152 -15.59 -17.14 -7.03
C THR A 152 -15.68 -18.44 -6.24
N ASP A 153 -14.80 -18.67 -5.26
CA ASP A 153 -14.82 -19.88 -4.42
C ASP A 153 -16.18 -20.01 -3.69
N PRO A 154 -16.95 -21.11 -3.88
CA PRO A 154 -18.20 -21.35 -3.17
C PRO A 154 -18.05 -21.27 -1.64
N ASN A 155 -16.89 -21.67 -1.11
CA ASN A 155 -16.63 -21.70 0.32
C ASN A 155 -16.29 -20.31 0.87
N PRO A 156 -16.90 -19.91 1.99
CA PRO A 156 -16.53 -18.67 2.65
C PRO A 156 -15.10 -18.75 3.20
N GLY A 157 -14.40 -17.60 3.22
CA GLY A 157 -13.11 -17.46 3.90
C GLY A 157 -11.88 -17.45 3.00
N ALA A 158 -12.03 -17.63 1.68
CA ALA A 158 -10.93 -17.41 0.76
C ALA A 158 -10.44 -15.96 0.85
N TYR A 159 -9.13 -15.79 1.11
CA TYR A 159 -8.49 -14.49 1.28
C TYR A 159 -7.19 -14.45 0.50
N PHE A 160 -6.90 -13.30 -0.10
CA PHE A 160 -5.63 -13.02 -0.73
C PHE A 160 -5.12 -11.65 -0.31
N HIS A 161 -3.95 -11.60 0.32
CA HIS A 161 -3.32 -10.37 0.80
C HIS A 161 -3.03 -9.39 -0.36
N GLY A 162 -2.81 -9.90 -1.57
CA GLY A 162 -2.56 -9.10 -2.77
C GLY A 162 -3.81 -8.50 -3.44
N THR A 163 -4.99 -8.61 -2.82
CA THR A 163 -6.24 -8.14 -3.43
C THR A 163 -6.21 -6.64 -3.72
N THR A 164 -5.82 -5.81 -2.76
CA THR A 164 -5.74 -4.35 -2.98
C THR A 164 -4.63 -3.99 -3.96
N ALA A 165 -3.50 -4.71 -3.94
CA ALA A 165 -2.43 -4.54 -4.91
C ALA A 165 -2.91 -4.80 -6.36
N CYS A 166 -3.73 -5.84 -6.56
CA CYS A 166 -4.35 -6.15 -7.84
C CYS A 166 -5.26 -5.02 -8.33
N LEU A 167 -6.19 -4.55 -7.47
CA LEU A 167 -7.13 -3.48 -7.80
C LEU A 167 -6.41 -2.16 -8.09
N SER A 168 -5.40 -1.82 -7.28
CA SER A 168 -4.52 -0.66 -7.47
C SER A 168 -3.79 -0.72 -8.83
N CYS A 169 -3.26 -1.88 -9.21
CA CYS A 169 -2.62 -2.08 -10.51
C CYS A 169 -3.59 -1.95 -11.69
N LEU A 170 -4.78 -2.56 -11.60
CA LEU A 170 -5.81 -2.44 -12.63
C LEU A 170 -6.18 -0.98 -12.90
N LEU A 171 -6.32 -0.19 -11.83
CA LEU A 171 -6.61 1.24 -11.92
C LEU A 171 -5.48 2.02 -12.62
N VAL A 172 -4.23 1.84 -12.18
CA VAL A 172 -3.07 2.55 -12.78
C VAL A 172 -2.78 2.10 -14.21
N ALA A 173 -3.01 0.82 -14.52
CA ALA A 173 -2.88 0.28 -15.88
C ALA A 173 -4.02 0.73 -16.82
N GLY A 174 -5.03 1.46 -16.32
CA GLY A 174 -6.16 1.93 -17.12
C GLY A 174 -7.15 0.82 -17.53
N ARG A 175 -7.08 -0.35 -16.88
CA ARG A 175 -7.92 -1.52 -17.16
C ARG A 175 -9.24 -1.42 -16.38
N TYR A 176 -9.92 -0.27 -16.53
CA TYR A 176 -11.09 0.12 -15.72
C TYR A 176 -12.26 -0.85 -15.84
N GLN A 177 -12.54 -1.34 -17.05
CA GLN A 177 -13.64 -2.26 -17.29
C GLN A 177 -13.41 -3.60 -16.58
N GLU A 178 -12.19 -4.14 -16.68
CA GLU A 178 -11.83 -5.38 -15.99
C GLU A 178 -11.82 -5.22 -14.47
N LEU A 179 -11.41 -4.05 -13.96
CA LEU A 179 -11.53 -3.72 -12.54
C LEU A 179 -12.98 -3.82 -12.07
N LEU A 180 -13.90 -3.18 -12.79
CA LEU A 180 -15.33 -3.21 -12.45
C LEU A 180 -15.88 -4.63 -12.53
N GLU A 181 -15.57 -5.39 -13.58
CA GLU A 181 -15.99 -6.79 -13.73
C GLU A 181 -15.44 -7.70 -12.63
N LEU A 182 -14.19 -7.48 -12.20
CA LEU A 182 -13.60 -8.22 -11.10
C LEU A 182 -14.32 -7.91 -9.79
N LEU A 183 -14.63 -6.64 -9.52
CA LEU A 183 -15.36 -6.20 -8.32
C LEU A 183 -16.77 -6.80 -8.22
N GLU A 184 -17.45 -7.05 -9.34
CA GLU A 184 -18.77 -7.71 -9.34
C GLU A 184 -18.72 -9.18 -8.88
N LEU A 185 -17.55 -9.82 -8.88
CA LEU A 185 -17.41 -11.18 -8.36
C LEU A 185 -17.37 -11.22 -6.83
N ASN A 186 -17.05 -10.11 -6.18
CA ASN A 186 -16.96 -10.05 -4.74
C ASN A 186 -18.36 -10.09 -4.12
N ARG A 187 -18.61 -11.08 -3.27
CA ARG A 187 -19.90 -11.29 -2.58
C ARG A 187 -20.28 -10.16 -1.63
N HIS A 188 -19.29 -9.42 -1.14
CA HIS A 188 -19.49 -8.37 -0.16
C HIS A 188 -19.08 -7.02 -0.72
N SER A 189 -20.01 -6.08 -0.79
CA SER A 189 -19.78 -4.70 -1.25
C SER A 189 -18.95 -3.85 -0.27
N MET A 190 -17.77 -4.34 0.13
CA MET A 190 -16.88 -3.67 1.06
C MET A 190 -16.29 -2.42 0.43
N TRP A 191 -16.48 -1.27 1.10
CA TRP A 191 -15.95 0.02 0.66
C TRP A 191 -14.45 -0.03 0.35
N HIS A 192 -13.69 -0.78 1.17
CA HIS A 192 -12.25 -0.95 1.03
C HIS A 192 -11.81 -1.39 -0.39
N TYR A 193 -12.61 -2.20 -1.08
CA TYR A 193 -12.39 -2.57 -2.48
C TYR A 193 -13.18 -1.71 -3.46
N ARG A 194 -14.42 -1.33 -3.12
CA ARG A 194 -15.28 -0.55 -4.02
C ARG A 194 -14.74 0.85 -4.33
N ARG A 195 -13.92 1.44 -3.46
CA ARG A 195 -13.24 2.72 -3.73
C ARG A 195 -12.44 2.72 -5.04
N TYR A 196 -11.81 1.60 -5.41
CA TYR A 196 -11.11 1.49 -6.70
C TYR A 196 -12.09 1.57 -7.88
N GLY A 197 -13.29 0.97 -7.74
CA GLY A 197 -14.37 1.06 -8.73
C GLY A 197 -14.90 2.49 -8.89
N VAL A 198 -15.01 3.23 -7.78
CA VAL A 198 -15.34 4.67 -7.80
C VAL A 198 -14.29 5.44 -8.59
N GLU A 199 -13.01 5.25 -8.29
CA GLU A 199 -11.90 5.91 -9.01
C GLU A 199 -11.90 5.57 -10.51
N ALA A 200 -12.17 4.31 -10.87
CA ALA A 200 -12.29 3.90 -12.27
C ALA A 200 -13.48 4.57 -12.99
N LEU A 201 -14.64 4.67 -12.35
CA LEU A 201 -15.81 5.37 -12.91
C LEU A 201 -15.52 6.87 -13.12
N LEU A 202 -14.80 7.49 -12.19
CA LEU A 202 -14.34 8.88 -12.34
C LEU A 202 -13.35 9.05 -13.50
N ALA A 203 -12.40 8.13 -13.65
CA ALA A 203 -11.46 8.14 -14.78
C ALA A 203 -12.17 7.97 -16.13
N LEU A 204 -13.31 7.27 -16.16
CA LEU A 204 -14.19 7.14 -17.33
C LEU A 204 -15.14 8.35 -17.54
N GLY A 205 -15.10 9.37 -16.66
CA GLY A 205 -15.98 10.54 -16.72
C GLY A 205 -17.42 10.29 -16.24
N ARG A 206 -17.69 9.15 -15.61
CA ARG A 206 -19.03 8.69 -15.20
C ARG A 206 -19.35 9.11 -13.75
N LYS A 207 -19.28 10.41 -13.46
CA LYS A 207 -19.41 10.96 -12.10
C LYS A 207 -20.70 10.54 -11.36
N ALA A 208 -21.85 10.63 -12.03
CA ALA A 208 -23.14 10.26 -11.42
C ALA A 208 -23.17 8.78 -11.02
N GLU A 209 -22.60 7.91 -11.85
CA GLU A 209 -22.50 6.48 -11.57
C GLU A 209 -21.48 6.19 -10.47
N ALA A 210 -20.38 6.95 -10.40
CA ALA A 210 -19.41 6.85 -9.30
C ALA A 210 -20.05 7.13 -7.94
N VAL A 211 -20.89 8.17 -7.83
CA VAL A 211 -21.66 8.47 -6.62
C VAL A 211 -22.63 7.34 -6.29
N GLN A 212 -23.43 6.89 -7.26
CA GLN A 212 -24.36 5.76 -7.05
C GLN A 212 -23.62 4.49 -6.60
N TYR A 213 -22.46 4.22 -7.18
CA TYR A 213 -21.62 3.06 -6.86
C TYR A 213 -21.03 3.17 -5.44
N ALA A 214 -20.64 4.38 -5.01
CA ALA A 214 -20.17 4.65 -3.65
C ALA A 214 -21.29 4.46 -2.62
N GLU A 215 -22.45 5.09 -2.84
CA GLU A 215 -23.66 4.97 -2.01
C GLU A 215 -24.11 3.51 -1.84
N ALA A 216 -24.04 2.71 -2.91
CA ALA A 216 -24.38 1.29 -2.88
C ALA A 216 -23.42 0.44 -2.01
N SER A 217 -22.32 1.02 -1.53
CA SER A 217 -21.39 0.36 -0.61
C SER A 217 -21.81 0.50 0.86
N ARG A 218 -22.82 1.32 1.18
CA ARG A 218 -23.28 1.53 2.56
C ARG A 218 -23.85 0.26 3.18
N GLY A 219 -23.75 0.17 4.50
CA GLY A 219 -24.33 -0.93 5.26
C GLY A 219 -23.56 -1.28 6.52
N LEU A 220 -23.82 -2.48 7.05
CA LEU A 220 -23.24 -2.93 8.29
C LEU A 220 -21.69 -2.93 8.22
N ASN A 221 -21.06 -2.30 9.21
CA ASN A 221 -19.61 -2.17 9.35
C ASN A 221 -18.90 -1.40 8.23
N GLN A 222 -19.63 -0.57 7.46
CA GLN A 222 -19.04 0.28 6.43
C GLN A 222 -18.67 1.66 7.01
N PRO A 223 -17.59 2.29 6.52
CA PRO A 223 -17.16 3.59 7.00
C PRO A 223 -17.98 4.69 6.32
N ASP A 224 -19.25 4.85 6.71
CA ASP A 224 -20.19 5.77 6.05
C ASP A 224 -19.67 7.20 5.95
N SER A 225 -18.92 7.70 6.94
CA SER A 225 -18.32 9.04 6.88
C SER A 225 -17.25 9.19 5.79
N VAL A 226 -16.53 8.12 5.46
CA VAL A 226 -15.56 8.10 4.36
C VAL A 226 -16.27 8.01 3.01
N ILE A 227 -17.39 7.27 2.96
CA ILE A 227 -18.25 7.22 1.77
C ILE A 227 -18.87 8.60 1.51
N ASP A 228 -19.38 9.27 2.55
CA ASP A 228 -19.92 10.64 2.49
C ASP A 228 -18.90 11.60 1.90
N GLN A 229 -17.67 11.58 2.44
CA GLN A 229 -16.58 12.42 1.97
C GLN A 229 -16.26 12.15 0.48
N ALA A 230 -16.17 10.88 0.07
CA ALA A 230 -15.92 10.55 -1.32
C ALA A 230 -17.06 11.04 -2.25
N CYS A 231 -18.31 10.87 -1.84
CA CYS A 231 -19.46 11.40 -2.58
C CYS A 231 -19.42 12.93 -2.70
N GLU A 232 -19.13 13.63 -1.60
CA GLU A 232 -19.00 15.09 -1.58
C GLU A 232 -17.89 15.56 -2.52
N GLU A 233 -16.70 14.97 -2.44
CA GLU A 233 -15.55 15.29 -3.29
C GLU A 233 -15.88 15.12 -4.79
N ILE A 234 -16.67 14.10 -5.15
CA ILE A 234 -17.10 13.89 -6.54
C ILE A 234 -18.07 15.00 -6.98
N LEU A 235 -19.04 15.35 -6.14
CA LEU A 235 -20.08 16.34 -6.47
C LEU A 235 -19.54 17.76 -6.63
N ILE A 236 -18.43 18.10 -5.95
CA ILE A 236 -17.79 19.41 -6.03
C ILE A 236 -16.68 19.51 -7.09
N SER A 237 -16.29 18.39 -7.72
CA SER A 237 -15.29 18.31 -8.80
C SER A 237 -15.88 18.64 -10.17
#